data_AF-S0DQZ0-F1
#
_entry.id   AF-S0DQZ0-F1
#
_cell.length_a   1.000
_cell.length_b   1.000
_cell.length_c   1.000
_cell.angle_alpha   90.00
_cell.angle_beta   90.00
_cell.angle_gamma   90.00
#
_symmetry.space_group_name_H-M   'P 1'
#
loop_
_entity.id
_entity.type
_entity.pdbx_description
1 polymer ?
#
loop_
_entity_poly.entity_id
_entity_poly.type
_entity_poly.pdbx_seq_one_letter_code
_entity_poly.pdbx_strand_id
1 'polypeptide(L)'
;MESLYKRISRVLSRKWKYQPLVNHEPEDIEKENGSMYNSCLISICLAAVLFIGIIISWGVSLTRAPTSCIQPVRRMEWRELNKTQKKDYISAVVCLAEKESHFEPGSSRYDDFAYMHVFEGTVTHYAASFLPWHRYFIHTYEKALTEECDFHGSLPYWDWALDAHDLAASPIFDPIDGFGGNGTSRSSLPTMFGGHCVPEGPFANATRHWQSKSNGHGFDILKNPHCLSRGFQGGEKKTKLENRVTIDAINSVLSLQSYEEFVDALEVQAHNSIPQFVRGDFYGLTAPNDPVFYLHHAQVDRLWWLWQQQDIESRTKTYQGPRQNTRVHANESLSGSSLDDVISLGNLSEPVRVHEITGSVIVDYDYVLTDRRLNPYV
;
A
#
# COMPACT_ATOMS: atom_id res chain seq x y z
N MET A 1 -41.72 -17.93 21.54
CA MET A 1 -40.66 -17.40 22.42
C MET A 1 -40.86 -17.80 23.89
N GLU A 2 -41.31 -19.04 24.18
CA GLU A 2 -41.51 -19.50 25.56
C GLU A 2 -41.15 -20.98 25.80
N SER A 3 -40.56 -21.68 24.82
CA SER A 3 -40.15 -23.09 24.98
C SER A 3 -38.63 -23.32 24.94
N LEU A 4 -37.83 -22.30 24.63
CA LEU A 4 -36.36 -22.41 24.63
C LEU A 4 -35.72 -22.03 25.99
N TYR A 5 -36.39 -21.20 26.79
CA TYR A 5 -35.89 -20.78 28.11
C TYR A 5 -36.06 -21.85 29.21
N LYS A 6 -36.98 -22.81 29.04
CA LYS A 6 -37.21 -23.92 29.99
C LYS A 6 -36.24 -25.10 29.85
N ARG A 7 -35.31 -25.05 28.88
CA ARG A 7 -34.34 -26.14 28.64
C ARG A 7 -32.92 -25.88 29.16
N ILE A 8 -32.63 -24.69 29.67
CA ILE A 8 -31.28 -24.33 30.17
C ILE A 8 -31.19 -24.29 31.71
N SER A 9 -32.31 -24.20 32.45
CA SER A 9 -32.29 -24.15 33.92
C SER A 9 -32.25 -25.50 34.66
N ARG A 10 -32.03 -26.62 33.96
CA ARG A 10 -32.01 -27.98 34.57
C ARG A 10 -30.63 -28.62 34.73
N VAL A 11 -29.55 -27.93 34.39
CA VAL A 11 -28.19 -28.53 34.40
C VAL A 11 -27.28 -28.05 35.54
N LEU A 12 -27.66 -27.05 36.34
CA LEU A 12 -26.77 -26.49 37.38
C LEU A 12 -27.30 -26.53 38.83
N SER A 13 -28.12 -27.51 39.18
CA SER A 13 -28.52 -27.71 40.59
C SER A 13 -28.59 -29.18 40.98
N ARG A 14 -27.42 -29.81 41.18
CA ARG A 14 -27.33 -31.03 42.00
C ARG A 14 -26.25 -30.90 43.06
N LYS A 15 -26.77 -30.68 44.27
CA LYS A 15 -26.09 -30.65 45.56
C LYS A 15 -25.36 -31.97 45.83
N TRP A 16 -24.15 -31.88 46.36
CA TRP A 16 -23.60 -32.88 47.26
C TRP A 16 -23.99 -32.48 48.69
N LYS A 17 -24.55 -33.42 49.44
CA LYS A 17 -24.83 -33.33 50.89
C LYS A 17 -23.82 -34.21 51.62
N TYR A 18 -23.24 -33.72 52.71
CA TYR A 18 -22.83 -34.54 53.86
C TYR A 18 -23.04 -33.75 55.17
N GLN A 19 -23.14 -34.52 56.25
CA GLN A 19 -23.95 -34.37 57.47
C GLN A 19 -23.44 -33.41 58.59
N PRO A 20 -24.26 -33.16 59.65
CA PRO A 20 -24.13 -32.06 60.60
C PRO A 20 -23.45 -32.45 61.94
N LEU A 21 -22.95 -31.45 62.67
CA LEU A 21 -22.61 -31.54 64.10
C LEU A 21 -23.14 -30.34 64.89
N VAL A 22 -24.18 -30.62 65.67
CA VAL A 22 -24.47 -30.26 67.09
C VAL A 22 -24.28 -28.82 67.59
N ASN A 23 -25.43 -28.20 67.92
CA ASN A 23 -25.81 -27.38 69.08
C ASN A 23 -24.77 -26.59 69.89
N HIS A 24 -24.95 -25.26 69.97
CA HIS A 24 -25.27 -24.54 71.22
C HIS A 24 -25.68 -23.08 70.93
N GLU A 25 -26.84 -22.69 71.45
CA GLU A 25 -27.23 -21.34 71.89
C GLU A 25 -27.42 -21.44 73.44
N PRO A 26 -27.44 -20.35 74.26
CA PRO A 26 -28.19 -19.11 73.99
C PRO A 26 -27.67 -17.79 74.63
N GLU A 27 -28.48 -16.72 74.47
CA GLU A 27 -28.71 -15.54 75.35
C GLU A 27 -28.00 -14.18 75.09
N ASP A 28 -28.78 -13.26 74.51
CA ASP A 28 -29.19 -11.91 74.94
C ASP A 28 -28.21 -10.97 75.69
N ILE A 29 -28.11 -9.71 75.23
CA ILE A 29 -28.33 -8.48 76.02
C ILE A 29 -28.48 -7.26 75.09
N GLU A 30 -29.52 -6.48 75.38
CA GLU A 30 -29.93 -5.20 74.79
C GLU A 30 -28.98 -4.00 75.08
N LYS A 31 -29.07 -3.00 74.18
CA LYS A 31 -28.95 -1.52 74.37
C LYS A 31 -27.57 -0.91 74.73
N GLU A 32 -27.04 -0.06 73.85
CA GLU A 32 -27.06 1.41 74.03
C GLU A 32 -26.43 2.19 72.86
N ASN A 33 -26.94 3.40 72.66
CA ASN A 33 -26.73 4.31 71.54
C ASN A 33 -25.35 4.99 71.53
N GLY A 34 -24.84 5.20 70.31
CA GLY A 34 -24.37 6.52 69.85
C GLY A 34 -23.22 7.20 70.61
N SER A 35 -21.98 6.92 70.21
CA SER A 35 -20.89 7.92 70.17
C SER A 35 -19.61 7.30 69.60
N MET A 36 -19.59 6.94 68.31
CA MET A 36 -18.34 6.52 67.66
C MET A 36 -18.24 6.84 66.17
N TYR A 37 -18.87 7.94 65.75
CA TYR A 37 -18.81 8.43 64.36
C TYR A 37 -17.96 9.70 64.14
N ASN A 38 -17.31 10.23 65.18
CA ASN A 38 -16.50 11.47 65.06
C ASN A 38 -14.98 11.30 65.19
N SER A 39 -14.45 10.08 65.34
CA SER A 39 -13.00 9.87 65.48
C SER A 39 -12.34 9.18 64.27
N CYS A 40 -13.10 8.80 63.23
CA CYS A 40 -12.55 8.15 62.02
C CYS A 40 -12.41 9.11 60.82
N LEU A 41 -13.04 10.29 60.87
CA LEU A 41 -13.01 11.26 59.76
C LEU A 41 -11.84 12.25 59.81
N ILE A 42 -11.13 12.38 60.94
CA ILE A 42 -10.03 13.34 61.08
C ILE A 42 -8.67 12.74 60.66
N SER A 43 -8.47 11.42 60.78
CA SER A 43 -7.20 10.78 60.37
C SER A 43 -7.07 10.51 58.87
N ILE A 44 -8.18 10.46 58.10
CA ILE A 44 -8.13 10.21 56.66
C ILE A 44 -7.84 11.49 55.86
N CYS A 45 -8.22 12.67 56.37
CA CYS A 45 -7.95 13.95 55.71
C CYS A 45 -6.48 14.41 55.84
N LEU A 46 -5.77 14.06 56.90
CA LEU A 46 -4.36 14.47 57.07
C LEU A 46 -3.38 13.61 56.24
N ALA A 47 -3.72 12.36 55.93
CA ALA A 47 -2.92 11.52 55.02
C ALA A 47 -3.09 11.94 53.54
N ALA A 48 -4.25 12.47 53.17
CA ALA A 48 -4.53 12.95 51.80
C ALA A 48 -3.81 14.28 51.47
N VAL A 49 -3.60 15.17 52.46
CA VAL A 49 -2.91 16.45 52.24
C VAL A 49 -1.38 16.29 52.13
N LEU A 50 -0.80 15.30 52.83
CA LEU A 50 0.64 15.03 52.75
C LEU A 50 1.07 14.29 51.47
N PHE A 51 0.17 13.55 50.81
CA PHE A 51 0.49 12.90 49.52
C PHE A 51 0.37 13.86 48.32
N ILE A 52 -0.51 14.87 48.39
CA ILE A 52 -0.65 15.88 47.34
C ILE A 52 0.52 16.89 47.40
N GLY A 53 1.07 17.17 48.58
CA GLY A 53 2.23 18.06 48.74
C GLY A 53 3.55 17.52 48.18
N ILE A 54 3.73 16.20 48.12
CA ILE A 54 4.97 15.59 47.60
C ILE A 54 5.00 15.57 46.07
N ILE A 55 3.85 15.49 45.40
CA ILE A 55 3.77 15.52 43.93
C ILE A 55 4.04 16.94 43.38
N ILE A 56 3.84 17.99 44.18
CA ILE A 56 4.11 19.38 43.78
C ILE A 56 5.60 19.77 43.98
N SER A 57 6.35 19.04 44.82
CA SER A 57 7.76 19.34 45.13
C SER A 57 8.77 18.63 44.21
N TRP A 58 8.36 17.59 43.50
CA TRP A 58 9.19 16.96 42.48
C TRP A 58 8.57 17.32 41.14
N GLY A 59 9.18 18.28 40.46
CA GLY A 59 8.82 18.66 39.10
C GLY A 59 9.01 17.51 38.12
N VAL A 60 8.21 16.46 38.23
CA VAL A 60 7.98 15.50 37.17
C VAL A 60 7.14 16.26 36.15
N SER A 61 7.83 17.00 35.29
CA SER A 61 7.30 17.35 33.99
C SER A 61 6.92 16.03 33.34
N LEU A 62 5.64 15.66 33.42
CA LEU A 62 5.00 14.80 32.44
C LEU A 62 5.09 15.58 31.12
N THR A 63 6.25 15.48 30.46
CA THR A 63 6.35 15.76 29.05
C THR A 63 5.44 14.73 28.40
N ARG A 64 4.19 15.11 28.18
CA ARG A 64 3.33 14.44 27.23
C ARG A 64 4.13 14.48 25.93
N ALA A 65 4.75 13.36 25.57
CA ALA A 65 5.35 13.21 24.26
C ALA A 65 4.27 13.69 23.29
N PRO A 66 4.57 14.64 22.37
CA PRO A 66 3.62 14.99 21.36
C PRO A 66 3.43 13.71 20.52
N THR A 67 2.38 12.94 20.83
CA THR A 67 1.72 12.10 19.85
C THR A 67 1.06 13.08 18.90
N SER A 68 1.87 13.77 18.10
CA SER A 68 1.39 14.34 16.86
C SER A 68 0.88 13.14 16.10
N CYS A 69 -0.44 13.01 15.99
CA CYS A 69 -1.01 12.10 15.00
C CYS A 69 -0.50 12.62 13.66
N ILE A 70 0.59 12.02 13.16
CA ILE A 70 1.04 12.26 11.79
C ILE A 70 -0.14 11.86 10.94
N GLN A 71 -0.76 12.83 10.26
CA GLN A 71 -1.82 12.48 9.32
C GLN A 71 -1.13 11.77 8.15
N PRO A 72 -1.58 10.56 7.78
CA PRO A 72 -1.01 9.84 6.65
C PRO A 72 -1.14 10.70 5.39
N VAL A 73 -0.14 10.60 4.51
CA VAL A 73 -0.20 11.25 3.20
C VAL A 73 -1.36 10.65 2.42
N ARG A 74 -2.24 11.52 1.89
CA ARG A 74 -3.46 11.09 1.19
C ARG A 74 -3.26 11.06 -0.32
N ARG A 75 -3.19 9.86 -0.89
CA ARG A 75 -3.12 9.67 -2.35
C ARG A 75 -4.51 9.78 -2.98
N MET A 76 -4.60 10.52 -4.08
CA MET A 76 -5.86 10.86 -4.75
C MET A 76 -5.91 10.27 -6.17
N GLU A 77 -7.12 9.95 -6.63
CA GLU A 77 -7.34 9.55 -8.01
C GLU A 77 -7.05 10.72 -8.96
N TRP A 78 -6.46 10.45 -10.13
CA TRP A 78 -6.03 11.49 -11.08
C TRP A 78 -7.10 12.54 -11.43
N ARG A 79 -8.37 12.16 -11.54
CA ARG A 79 -9.49 13.05 -11.91
C ARG A 79 -9.89 14.00 -10.79
N GLU A 80 -9.57 13.68 -9.54
CA GLU A 80 -9.87 14.54 -8.40
C GLU A 80 -8.83 15.66 -8.22
N LEU A 81 -7.68 15.53 -8.86
CA LEU A 81 -6.68 16.59 -8.87
C LEU A 81 -7.15 17.74 -9.74
N ASN A 82 -7.06 18.96 -9.22
CA ASN A 82 -7.24 20.15 -10.03
C ASN A 82 -6.05 20.34 -11.01
N LYS A 83 -6.22 21.23 -11.98
CA LYS A 83 -5.19 21.48 -13.02
C LYS A 83 -3.83 21.87 -12.46
N THR A 84 -3.79 22.66 -11.39
CA THR A 84 -2.54 23.05 -10.74
C THR A 84 -1.84 21.84 -10.14
N GLN A 85 -2.57 21.01 -9.38
CA GLN A 85 -2.00 19.80 -8.78
C GLN A 85 -1.47 18.81 -9.83
N LYS A 86 -2.20 18.63 -10.95
CA LYS A 86 -1.74 17.82 -12.08
C LYS A 86 -0.45 18.36 -12.69
N LYS A 87 -0.41 19.67 -12.94
CA LYS A 87 0.76 20.35 -13.48
C LYS A 87 1.96 20.26 -12.53
N ASP A 88 1.75 20.43 -11.23
CA ASP A 88 2.81 20.36 -10.21
C ASP A 88 3.43 18.96 -10.19
N TYR A 89 2.61 17.90 -10.20
CA TYR A 89 3.11 16.53 -10.28
C TYR A 89 3.89 16.29 -11.58
N ILE A 90 3.32 16.62 -12.75
CA ILE A 90 3.98 16.46 -14.05
C ILE A 90 5.32 17.21 -14.09
N SER A 91 5.35 18.44 -13.57
CA SER A 91 6.57 19.26 -13.55
C SER A 91 7.66 18.64 -12.67
N ALA A 92 7.29 18.04 -11.54
CA ALA A 92 8.25 17.33 -10.70
C ALA A 92 8.82 16.09 -11.41
N VAL A 93 8.00 15.35 -12.17
CA VAL A 93 8.48 14.21 -12.97
C VAL A 93 9.45 14.66 -14.06
N VAL A 94 9.14 15.76 -14.76
CA VAL A 94 10.02 16.35 -15.77
C VAL A 94 11.35 16.79 -15.12
N CYS A 95 11.30 17.46 -13.97
CA CYS A 95 12.49 17.84 -13.21
C CYS A 95 13.38 16.61 -12.88
N LEU A 96 12.78 15.50 -12.45
CA LEU A 96 13.55 14.29 -12.12
C LEU A 96 14.20 13.68 -13.37
N ALA A 97 13.57 13.82 -14.54
CA ALA A 97 14.13 13.37 -15.82
C ALA A 97 15.22 14.31 -16.37
N GLU A 98 15.36 15.53 -15.85
CA GLU A 98 16.41 16.48 -16.23
C GLU A 98 17.65 16.42 -15.31
N LYS A 99 17.50 15.86 -14.10
CA LYS A 99 18.62 15.66 -13.16
C LYS A 99 19.54 14.53 -13.60
N GLU A 100 20.81 14.65 -13.26
CA GLU A 100 21.79 13.59 -13.49
C GLU A 100 21.45 12.34 -12.66
N SER A 101 21.60 11.17 -13.28
CA SER A 101 21.52 9.88 -12.61
C SER A 101 22.52 9.77 -11.46
N HIS A 102 22.10 9.10 -10.37
CA HIS A 102 23.00 8.75 -9.29
C HIS A 102 23.83 7.48 -9.57
N PHE A 103 23.44 6.69 -10.57
CA PHE A 103 24.02 5.36 -10.83
C PHE A 103 24.87 5.31 -12.10
N GLU A 104 24.42 5.96 -13.17
CA GLU A 104 25.00 5.85 -14.50
C GLU A 104 25.12 7.22 -15.17
N PRO A 105 26.35 7.79 -15.23
CA PRO A 105 26.60 9.05 -15.90
C PRO A 105 26.05 9.08 -17.33
N GLY A 106 25.44 10.22 -17.70
CA GLY A 106 24.79 10.40 -19.01
C GLY A 106 23.43 9.72 -19.15
N SER A 107 22.81 9.30 -18.05
CA SER A 107 21.35 9.08 -17.94
C SER A 107 20.74 10.02 -16.90
N SER A 108 19.43 9.92 -16.66
CA SER A 108 18.73 10.79 -15.70
C SER A 108 18.46 10.13 -14.35
N ARG A 109 18.20 10.96 -13.34
CA ARG A 109 17.72 10.51 -12.02
C ARG A 109 16.43 9.72 -12.12
N TYR A 110 15.56 10.05 -13.07
CA TYR A 110 14.35 9.27 -13.36
C TYR A 110 14.68 7.87 -13.92
N ASP A 111 15.70 7.75 -14.78
CA ASP A 111 16.14 6.47 -15.36
C ASP A 111 16.71 5.49 -14.31
N ASP A 112 17.18 5.98 -13.16
CA ASP A 112 17.64 5.15 -12.03
C ASP A 112 16.57 4.17 -11.54
N PHE A 113 15.31 4.61 -11.55
CA PHE A 113 14.17 3.79 -11.15
C PHE A 113 13.91 2.67 -12.13
N ALA A 114 13.95 2.96 -13.44
CA ALA A 114 13.82 1.93 -14.47
C ALA A 114 14.98 0.94 -14.44
N TYR A 115 16.21 1.41 -14.18
CA TYR A 115 17.38 0.56 -14.01
C TYR A 115 17.18 -0.40 -12.83
N MET A 116 16.93 0.10 -11.63
CA MET A 116 16.78 -0.75 -10.43
C MET A 116 15.58 -1.70 -10.49
N HIS A 117 14.47 -1.31 -11.12
CA HIS A 117 13.32 -2.20 -11.29
C HIS A 117 13.67 -3.46 -12.10
N VAL A 118 14.57 -3.38 -13.08
CA VAL A 118 15.05 -4.56 -13.80
C VAL A 118 15.92 -5.44 -12.92
N PHE A 119 16.86 -4.87 -12.16
CA PHE A 119 17.78 -5.63 -11.31
C PHE A 119 17.05 -6.40 -10.20
N GLU A 120 16.16 -5.72 -9.48
CA GLU A 120 15.39 -6.33 -8.39
C GLU A 120 14.22 -7.18 -8.91
N GLY A 121 13.83 -7.04 -10.18
CA GLY A 121 12.74 -7.79 -10.81
C GLY A 121 12.82 -9.32 -10.67
N THR A 122 14.04 -9.86 -10.52
CA THR A 122 14.31 -11.30 -10.38
C THR A 122 13.72 -11.92 -9.11
N VAL A 123 13.53 -11.10 -8.07
CA VAL A 123 13.12 -11.55 -6.73
C VAL A 123 11.85 -10.86 -6.23
N THR A 124 11.23 -10.00 -7.05
CA THR A 124 10.08 -9.18 -6.66
C THR A 124 8.78 -9.53 -7.37
N HIS A 125 8.83 -9.94 -8.63
CA HIS A 125 7.65 -10.31 -9.41
C HIS A 125 7.35 -11.80 -9.27
N TYR A 126 6.07 -12.17 -9.25
CA TYR A 126 5.59 -13.53 -9.00
C TYR A 126 6.17 -14.13 -7.71
N ALA A 127 6.30 -13.27 -6.70
CA ALA A 127 6.91 -13.51 -5.40
C ALA A 127 6.09 -12.82 -4.30
N ALA A 128 6.21 -13.28 -3.06
CA ALA A 128 5.54 -12.68 -1.90
C ALA A 128 5.87 -11.19 -1.73
N SER A 129 7.08 -10.79 -2.11
CA SER A 129 7.63 -9.44 -2.03
C SER A 129 6.99 -8.45 -3.01
N PHE A 130 6.20 -8.89 -4.00
CA PHE A 130 5.62 -8.04 -5.04
C PHE A 130 4.97 -6.76 -4.48
N LEU A 131 4.02 -6.90 -3.56
CA LEU A 131 3.30 -5.75 -3.00
C LEU A 131 4.17 -4.86 -2.10
N PRO A 132 4.88 -5.36 -1.06
CA PRO A 132 5.69 -4.50 -0.21
C PRO A 132 6.86 -3.85 -0.96
N TRP A 133 7.49 -4.56 -1.91
CA TRP A 133 8.56 -3.98 -2.72
C TRP A 133 8.04 -2.81 -3.56
N HIS A 134 6.92 -2.98 -4.27
CA HIS A 134 6.37 -1.90 -5.09
C HIS A 134 5.83 -0.73 -4.25
N ARG A 135 5.24 -0.99 -3.07
CA ARG A 135 4.85 0.07 -2.11
C ARG A 135 6.07 0.90 -1.71
N TYR A 136 7.18 0.25 -1.38
CA TYR A 136 8.41 0.96 -0.99
C TYR A 136 9.08 1.66 -2.19
N PHE A 137 9.01 1.07 -3.38
CA PHE A 137 9.53 1.66 -4.61
C PHE A 137 8.81 2.96 -4.97
N ILE A 138 7.47 2.98 -4.97
CA ILE A 138 6.71 4.19 -5.26
C ILE A 138 6.79 5.23 -4.13
N HIS A 139 6.99 4.81 -2.88
CA HIS A 139 7.31 5.71 -1.76
C HIS A 139 8.66 6.41 -2.00
N THR A 140 9.68 5.65 -2.40
CA THR A 140 11.02 6.18 -2.68
C THR A 140 11.01 7.13 -3.89
N TYR A 141 10.21 6.82 -4.90
CA TYR A 141 9.97 7.72 -6.03
C TYR A 141 9.28 9.01 -5.60
N GLU A 142 8.21 8.92 -4.80
CA GLU A 142 7.53 10.10 -4.26
C GLU A 142 8.48 10.97 -3.43
N LYS A 143 9.33 10.37 -2.59
CA LYS A 143 10.36 11.06 -1.83
C LYS A 143 11.38 11.77 -2.73
N ALA A 144 11.81 11.15 -3.83
CA ALA A 144 12.70 11.81 -4.79
C ALA A 144 12.02 13.03 -5.45
N LEU A 145 10.73 12.96 -5.76
CA LEU A 145 9.98 14.11 -6.26
C LEU A 145 9.90 15.24 -5.22
N THR A 146 9.65 14.91 -3.95
CA THR A 146 9.51 15.93 -2.89
C THR A 146 10.84 16.58 -2.51
N GLU A 147 11.90 15.77 -2.34
CA GLU A 147 13.19 16.24 -1.84
C GLU A 147 14.08 16.82 -2.93
N GLU A 148 13.97 16.32 -4.16
CA GLU A 148 14.87 16.73 -5.26
C GLU A 148 14.19 17.73 -6.21
N CYS A 149 12.85 17.72 -6.30
CA CYS A 149 12.08 18.45 -7.31
C CYS A 149 10.94 19.32 -6.74
N ASP A 150 10.98 19.64 -5.44
CA ASP A 150 10.05 20.57 -4.77
C ASP A 150 8.57 20.20 -4.93
N PHE A 151 8.27 18.90 -5.04
CA PHE A 151 6.89 18.43 -5.08
C PHE A 151 6.27 18.47 -3.67
N HIS A 152 5.17 19.21 -3.53
CA HIS A 152 4.44 19.31 -2.25
C HIS A 152 3.11 18.53 -2.22
N GLY A 153 2.80 17.83 -3.31
CA GLY A 153 1.62 16.98 -3.39
C GLY A 153 1.88 15.56 -2.89
N SER A 154 0.96 14.67 -3.22
CA SER A 154 1.06 13.23 -3.01
C SER A 154 1.00 12.50 -4.35
N LEU A 155 1.62 11.33 -4.44
CA LEU A 155 1.57 10.48 -5.62
C LEU A 155 0.10 10.14 -5.97
N PRO A 156 -0.38 10.48 -7.18
CA PRO A 156 -1.73 10.15 -7.57
C PRO A 156 -1.83 8.69 -8.04
N TYR A 157 -3.05 8.15 -8.06
CA TYR A 157 -3.31 6.82 -8.60
C TYR A 157 -4.25 6.87 -9.81
N TRP A 158 -4.12 5.85 -10.68
CA TRP A 158 -5.02 5.65 -11.82
C TRP A 158 -6.00 4.52 -11.53
N ASP A 159 -7.28 4.86 -11.29
CA ASP A 159 -8.31 3.84 -11.10
C ASP A 159 -8.76 3.25 -12.45
N TRP A 160 -8.16 2.12 -12.85
CA TRP A 160 -8.47 1.46 -14.13
C TRP A 160 -9.94 1.06 -14.26
N ALA A 161 -10.64 0.80 -13.15
CA ALA A 161 -12.05 0.38 -13.22
C ALA A 161 -12.97 1.48 -13.74
N LEU A 162 -12.58 2.75 -13.59
CA LEU A 162 -13.29 3.88 -14.20
C LEU A 162 -13.13 3.91 -15.72
N ASP A 163 -12.07 3.30 -16.24
CA ASP A 163 -11.69 3.28 -17.65
C ASP A 163 -11.85 1.90 -18.29
N ALA A 164 -12.41 0.91 -17.58
CA ALA A 164 -12.41 -0.48 -18.02
C ALA A 164 -13.17 -0.72 -19.34
N HIS A 165 -14.05 0.20 -19.77
CA HIS A 165 -14.72 0.12 -21.06
C HIS A 165 -13.85 0.69 -22.21
N ASP A 166 -12.98 1.65 -21.90
CA ASP A 166 -12.05 2.21 -22.88
C ASP A 166 -10.80 2.79 -22.21
N LEU A 167 -9.79 1.95 -22.02
CA LEU A 167 -8.56 2.36 -21.33
C LEU A 167 -7.82 3.50 -22.07
N ALA A 168 -7.95 3.56 -23.40
CA ALA A 168 -7.34 4.60 -24.22
C ALA A 168 -7.94 5.99 -23.97
N ALA A 169 -9.20 6.06 -23.50
CA ALA A 169 -9.91 7.30 -23.24
C ALA A 169 -9.64 7.89 -21.85
N SER A 170 -8.79 7.22 -21.05
CA SER A 170 -8.43 7.69 -19.71
C SER A 170 -7.80 9.10 -19.77
N PRO A 171 -8.19 10.03 -18.88
CA PRO A 171 -7.63 11.39 -18.84
C PRO A 171 -6.16 11.44 -18.41
N ILE A 172 -5.59 10.32 -17.94
CA ILE A 172 -4.13 10.23 -17.76
C ILE A 172 -3.40 10.34 -19.11
N PHE A 173 -4.06 9.98 -20.22
CA PHE A 173 -3.47 10.03 -21.56
C PHE A 173 -3.74 11.35 -22.29
N ASP A 174 -4.30 12.35 -21.60
CA ASP A 174 -4.44 13.70 -22.12
C ASP A 174 -3.06 14.33 -22.40
N PRO A 175 -2.86 15.03 -23.52
CA PRO A 175 -1.59 15.64 -23.86
C PRO A 175 -1.28 16.94 -23.08
N ILE A 176 -2.25 17.52 -22.37
CA ILE A 176 -2.07 18.79 -21.65
C ILE A 176 -2.04 18.53 -20.14
N ASP A 177 -3.14 17.97 -19.63
CA ASP A 177 -3.36 17.70 -18.21
C ASP A 177 -3.11 16.20 -17.89
N GLY A 178 -2.17 15.57 -18.60
CA GLY A 178 -1.84 14.14 -18.53
C GLY A 178 -0.43 13.80 -19.02
N PHE A 179 -0.19 12.53 -19.36
CA PHE A 179 1.13 11.96 -19.70
C PHE A 179 1.30 11.73 -21.20
N GLY A 180 0.46 12.34 -22.03
CA GLY A 180 0.42 12.09 -23.48
C GLY A 180 -0.27 10.77 -23.84
N GLY A 181 -0.68 10.65 -25.09
CA GLY A 181 -1.50 9.54 -25.56
C GLY A 181 -0.73 8.33 -26.08
N ASN A 182 -1.35 7.63 -27.03
CA ASN A 182 -0.76 6.52 -27.76
C ASN A 182 0.45 6.99 -28.58
N GLY A 183 1.41 6.08 -28.80
CA GLY A 183 2.50 6.30 -29.74
C GLY A 183 2.02 6.20 -31.18
N THR A 184 2.25 7.25 -31.96
CA THR A 184 1.93 7.27 -33.40
C THR A 184 3.04 7.88 -34.26
N SER A 185 4.00 8.57 -33.63
CA SER A 185 5.07 9.25 -34.36
C SER A 185 6.10 8.24 -34.88
N ARG A 186 6.36 8.33 -36.19
CA ARG A 186 7.46 7.61 -36.84
C ARG A 186 8.75 8.40 -36.61
N SER A 187 9.43 8.10 -35.51
CA SER A 187 10.74 8.65 -35.20
C SER A 187 11.85 7.79 -35.81
N SER A 188 13.02 8.40 -36.02
CA SER A 188 14.27 7.67 -36.28
C SER A 188 14.86 7.04 -35.01
N LEU A 189 14.39 7.46 -33.83
CA LEU A 189 14.78 6.85 -32.56
C LEU A 189 14.21 5.42 -32.45
N PRO A 190 14.93 4.49 -31.80
CA PRO A 190 14.40 3.16 -31.51
C PRO A 190 13.07 3.24 -30.74
N THR A 191 12.27 2.17 -30.80
CA THR A 191 11.04 2.05 -30.02
C THR A 191 10.94 0.66 -29.40
N MET A 192 10.16 0.52 -28.33
CA MET A 192 10.07 -0.74 -27.58
C MET A 192 8.86 -1.57 -28.00
N PHE A 193 9.03 -2.88 -28.10
CA PHE A 193 7.96 -3.89 -28.21
C PHE A 193 6.80 -3.58 -29.19
N GLY A 194 7.13 -3.00 -30.35
CA GLY A 194 6.15 -2.65 -31.39
C GLY A 194 5.34 -1.38 -31.10
N GLY A 195 5.77 -0.56 -30.14
CA GLY A 195 5.26 0.79 -29.93
C GLY A 195 5.88 1.81 -30.87
N HIS A 196 5.37 3.04 -30.80
CA HIS A 196 5.87 4.22 -31.50
C HIS A 196 6.07 5.36 -30.51
N CYS A 197 6.79 6.42 -30.90
CA CYS A 197 7.01 7.54 -29.99
C CYS A 197 5.69 8.26 -29.69
N VAL A 198 5.49 8.62 -28.43
CA VAL A 198 4.40 9.49 -28.00
C VAL A 198 4.58 10.85 -28.69
N PRO A 199 3.60 11.33 -29.49
CA PRO A 199 3.79 12.50 -30.35
C PRO A 199 3.60 13.84 -29.61
N GLU A 200 2.83 13.83 -28.51
CA GLU A 200 2.35 15.05 -27.85
C GLU A 200 2.36 14.90 -26.33
N GLY A 201 2.43 16.05 -25.66
CA GLY A 201 2.39 16.17 -24.20
C GLY A 201 3.76 16.25 -23.53
N PRO A 202 3.79 16.31 -22.20
CA PRO A 202 4.98 16.70 -21.43
C PRO A 202 6.19 15.79 -21.65
N PHE A 203 5.97 14.56 -22.13
CA PHE A 203 7.00 13.55 -22.32
C PHE A 203 7.27 13.18 -23.78
N ALA A 204 6.70 13.90 -24.76
CA ALA A 204 6.86 13.58 -26.18
C ALA A 204 8.33 13.61 -26.66
N ASN A 205 9.13 14.52 -26.09
CA ASN A 205 10.55 14.67 -26.39
C ASN A 205 11.46 14.03 -25.33
N ALA A 206 10.89 13.28 -24.39
CA ALA A 206 11.67 12.66 -23.33
C ALA A 206 12.53 11.53 -23.91
N THR A 207 13.81 11.53 -23.52
CA THR A 207 14.73 10.43 -23.82
C THR A 207 14.70 9.42 -22.68
N ARG A 208 14.65 8.14 -23.00
CA ARG A 208 14.75 6.99 -22.09
C ARG A 208 16.03 6.25 -22.38
N HIS A 209 16.81 5.94 -21.36
CA HIS A 209 18.16 5.41 -21.56
C HIS A 209 18.21 3.89 -21.53
N TRP A 210 17.24 3.24 -20.89
CA TRP A 210 17.29 1.80 -20.62
C TRP A 210 16.23 1.03 -21.37
N GLN A 211 16.63 -0.07 -22.01
CA GLN A 211 15.74 -0.98 -22.71
C GLN A 211 15.82 -2.38 -22.10
N SER A 212 14.67 -2.94 -21.74
CA SER A 212 14.57 -4.37 -21.44
C SER A 212 14.69 -5.18 -22.72
N LYS A 213 15.52 -6.24 -22.74
CA LYS A 213 15.60 -7.15 -23.89
C LYS A 213 14.42 -8.13 -23.98
N SER A 214 13.64 -8.25 -22.91
CA SER A 214 12.47 -9.13 -22.85
C SER A 214 11.23 -8.40 -22.32
N ASN A 215 10.06 -8.92 -22.62
CA ASN A 215 8.79 -8.44 -22.09
C ASN A 215 8.42 -9.09 -20.73
N GLY A 216 9.42 -9.32 -19.87
CA GLY A 216 9.22 -9.91 -18.53
C GLY A 216 9.61 -11.38 -18.38
N HIS A 217 10.39 -11.93 -19.31
CA HIS A 217 10.92 -13.31 -19.26
C HIS A 217 12.45 -13.37 -19.03
N GLY A 218 13.09 -12.23 -18.80
CA GLY A 218 14.52 -12.08 -18.63
C GLY A 218 14.87 -10.66 -18.19
N PHE A 219 16.03 -10.53 -17.53
CA PHE A 219 16.43 -9.35 -16.75
C PHE A 219 17.59 -8.59 -17.39
N ASP A 220 17.89 -8.88 -18.65
CA ASP A 220 18.91 -8.19 -19.39
C ASP A 220 18.44 -6.78 -19.78
N ILE A 221 19.24 -5.79 -19.40
CA ILE A 221 19.03 -4.38 -19.73
C ILE A 221 20.11 -3.90 -20.70
N LEU A 222 19.76 -2.96 -21.57
CA LEU A 222 20.67 -2.32 -22.52
C LEU A 222 20.57 -0.79 -22.38
N LYS A 223 21.73 -0.12 -22.30
CA LYS A 223 21.80 1.34 -22.46
C LYS A 223 21.64 1.66 -23.93
N ASN A 224 20.44 2.06 -24.34
CA ASN A 224 20.11 2.43 -25.71
C ASN A 224 19.08 3.57 -25.70
N PRO A 225 19.53 4.83 -25.80
CA PRO A 225 18.66 6.00 -25.80
C PRO A 225 17.57 5.92 -26.86
N HIS A 226 16.33 6.18 -26.45
CA HIS A 226 15.15 6.14 -27.31
C HIS A 226 14.07 7.11 -26.80
N CYS A 227 13.02 7.32 -27.59
CA CYS A 227 11.86 8.10 -27.14
C CYS A 227 11.01 7.29 -26.16
N LEU A 228 10.19 7.97 -25.35
CA LEU A 228 9.07 7.30 -24.69
C LEU A 228 8.14 6.69 -25.76
N SER A 229 8.03 5.37 -25.75
CA SER A 229 7.26 4.62 -26.73
C SER A 229 6.02 3.96 -26.11
N ARG A 230 4.89 4.05 -26.81
CA ARG A 230 3.63 3.38 -26.47
C ARG A 230 3.01 2.78 -27.72
N GLY A 231 2.13 1.80 -27.56
CA GLY A 231 1.41 1.20 -28.67
C GLY A 231 0.14 0.53 -28.18
N PHE A 232 -0.91 1.31 -27.94
CA PHE A 232 -2.13 0.80 -27.31
C PHE A 232 -2.69 -0.41 -28.05
N GLN A 233 -2.95 -1.46 -27.28
CA GLN A 233 -3.47 -2.71 -27.81
C GLN A 233 -4.90 -2.51 -28.33
N GLY A 234 -5.14 -2.96 -29.57
CA GLY A 234 -6.46 -2.96 -30.20
C GLY A 234 -7.10 -4.35 -30.31
N GLY A 235 -8.32 -4.38 -30.86
CA GLY A 235 -9.04 -5.61 -31.23
C GLY A 235 -9.49 -6.46 -30.03
N GLU A 236 -9.69 -7.76 -30.26
CA GLU A 236 -10.16 -8.70 -29.23
C GLU A 236 -9.26 -8.72 -27.99
N LYS A 237 -7.94 -8.55 -28.17
CA LYS A 237 -6.99 -8.49 -27.05
C LYS A 237 -7.23 -7.27 -26.17
N LYS A 238 -7.62 -6.10 -26.72
CA LYS A 238 -8.03 -4.92 -25.95
C LYS A 238 -9.16 -5.28 -24.99
N THR A 239 -10.25 -5.81 -25.53
CA THR A 239 -11.44 -6.18 -24.76
C THR A 239 -11.12 -7.20 -23.67
N LYS A 240 -10.26 -8.19 -23.94
CA LYS A 240 -9.82 -9.15 -22.91
C LYS A 240 -9.04 -8.50 -21.77
N LEU A 241 -8.19 -7.51 -22.05
CA LEU A 241 -7.42 -6.79 -21.02
C LEU A 241 -8.32 -5.85 -20.22
N GLU A 242 -9.23 -5.15 -20.89
CA GLU A 242 -10.25 -4.29 -20.30
C GLU A 242 -11.17 -5.04 -19.33
N ASN A 243 -11.62 -6.24 -19.71
CA ASN A 243 -12.45 -7.09 -18.84
C ASN A 243 -11.76 -7.54 -17.55
N ARG A 244 -10.43 -7.44 -17.46
CA ARG A 244 -9.63 -7.86 -16.28
C ARG A 244 -9.45 -6.74 -15.26
N VAL A 245 -9.92 -5.53 -15.58
CA VAL A 245 -9.85 -4.36 -14.69
C VAL A 245 -11.23 -3.78 -14.42
N THR A 246 -12.31 -4.50 -14.75
CA THR A 246 -13.67 -4.11 -14.37
C THR A 246 -13.84 -4.15 -12.85
N ILE A 247 -14.86 -3.44 -12.35
CA ILE A 247 -15.22 -3.46 -10.93
C ILE A 247 -15.44 -4.89 -10.40
N ASP A 248 -16.11 -5.75 -11.17
CA ASP A 248 -16.40 -7.13 -10.77
C ASP A 248 -15.13 -7.99 -10.75
N ALA A 249 -14.22 -7.78 -11.70
CA ALA A 249 -12.92 -8.46 -11.72
C ALA A 249 -12.08 -8.07 -10.50
N ILE A 250 -12.01 -6.77 -10.20
CA ILE A 250 -11.29 -6.26 -9.01
C ILE A 250 -11.91 -6.79 -7.71
N ASN A 251 -13.24 -6.75 -7.58
CA ASN A 251 -13.93 -7.27 -6.39
C ASN A 251 -13.70 -8.78 -6.19
N SER A 252 -13.60 -9.54 -7.28
CA SER A 252 -13.26 -10.96 -7.22
C SER A 252 -11.88 -11.17 -6.59
N VAL A 253 -10.87 -10.38 -6.99
CA VAL A 253 -9.53 -10.40 -6.38
C VAL A 253 -9.56 -9.93 -4.93
N LEU A 254 -10.23 -8.82 -4.62
CA LEU A 254 -10.33 -8.28 -3.26
C LEU A 254 -11.02 -9.23 -2.27
N SER A 255 -11.81 -10.20 -2.75
CA SER A 255 -12.49 -11.20 -1.92
C SER A 255 -11.60 -12.36 -1.46
N LEU A 256 -10.41 -12.51 -2.05
CA LEU A 256 -9.48 -13.59 -1.70
C LEU A 256 -8.98 -13.43 -0.27
N GLN A 257 -8.86 -14.52 0.47
CA GLN A 257 -8.57 -14.49 1.92
C GLN A 257 -7.09 -14.67 2.23
N SER A 258 -6.38 -15.46 1.42
CA SER A 258 -4.94 -15.65 1.55
C SER A 258 -4.18 -14.50 0.91
N TYR A 259 -3.11 -14.03 1.55
CA TYR A 259 -2.19 -13.06 0.97
C TYR A 259 -1.56 -13.59 -0.33
N GLU A 260 -1.15 -14.86 -0.34
CA GLU A 260 -0.52 -15.49 -1.51
C GLU A 260 -1.48 -15.51 -2.72
N GLU A 261 -2.72 -15.97 -2.51
CA GLU A 261 -3.74 -16.00 -3.57
C GLU A 261 -4.09 -14.59 -4.05
N PHE A 262 -4.22 -13.64 -3.12
CA PHE A 262 -4.50 -12.24 -3.45
C PHE A 262 -3.39 -11.62 -4.30
N VAL A 263 -2.13 -11.76 -3.90
CA VAL A 263 -0.95 -11.23 -4.62
C VAL A 263 -0.87 -11.83 -6.01
N ASP A 264 -0.92 -13.16 -6.12
CA ASP A 264 -0.82 -13.86 -7.41
C ASP A 264 -1.97 -13.45 -8.34
N ALA A 265 -3.21 -13.44 -7.84
CA ALA A 265 -4.37 -13.06 -8.64
C ALA A 265 -4.28 -11.59 -9.09
N LEU A 266 -3.89 -10.66 -8.21
CA LEU A 266 -3.74 -9.24 -8.54
C LEU A 266 -2.64 -9.02 -9.58
N GLU A 267 -1.48 -9.64 -9.40
CA GLU A 267 -0.33 -9.52 -10.29
C GLU A 267 -0.63 -10.12 -11.67
N VAL A 268 -1.18 -11.34 -11.71
CA VAL A 268 -1.52 -12.04 -12.94
C VAL A 268 -2.65 -11.33 -13.68
N GLN A 269 -3.64 -10.79 -12.98
CA GLN A 269 -4.83 -10.14 -13.54
C GLN A 269 -4.62 -8.66 -13.84
N ALA A 270 -5.03 -7.78 -12.92
CA ALA A 270 -5.21 -6.36 -13.20
C ALA A 270 -3.86 -5.68 -13.46
N HIS A 271 -2.84 -5.99 -12.66
CA HIS A 271 -1.48 -5.50 -12.84
C HIS A 271 -0.97 -5.80 -14.26
N ASN A 272 -0.87 -7.09 -14.64
CA ASN A 272 -0.36 -7.48 -15.97
C ASN A 272 -1.22 -7.02 -17.15
N SER A 273 -2.47 -6.59 -16.92
CA SER A 273 -3.35 -6.16 -18.00
C SER A 273 -2.96 -4.78 -18.55
N ILE A 274 -2.41 -3.91 -17.71
CA ILE A 274 -2.07 -2.54 -18.08
C ILE A 274 -0.79 -2.45 -18.93
N PRO A 275 0.36 -3.04 -18.55
CA PRO A 275 1.53 -3.17 -19.42
C PRO A 275 1.22 -3.78 -20.79
N GLN A 276 0.38 -4.82 -20.81
CA GLN A 276 -0.04 -5.49 -22.04
C GLN A 276 -0.94 -4.63 -22.93
N PHE A 277 -1.69 -3.70 -22.33
CA PHE A 277 -2.52 -2.75 -23.04
C PHE A 277 -1.68 -1.58 -23.56
N VAL A 278 -0.90 -0.91 -22.71
CA VAL A 278 -0.13 0.30 -23.09
C VAL A 278 0.99 -0.04 -24.07
N ARG A 279 1.61 -1.20 -23.90
CA ARG A 279 2.76 -1.69 -24.67
C ARG A 279 3.94 -0.70 -24.63
N GLY A 280 4.83 -0.75 -25.63
CA GLY A 280 5.98 0.15 -25.67
C GLY A 280 6.91 -0.06 -24.48
N ASP A 281 7.41 1.03 -23.92
CA ASP A 281 8.24 1.04 -22.73
C ASP A 281 7.60 0.34 -21.54
N PHE A 282 6.28 0.51 -21.39
CA PHE A 282 5.52 -0.04 -20.27
C PHE A 282 5.41 -1.58 -20.33
N TYR A 283 5.77 -2.24 -21.43
CA TYR A 283 5.58 -3.70 -21.55
C TYR A 283 6.71 -4.54 -20.96
N GLY A 284 7.90 -3.98 -20.81
CA GLY A 284 9.09 -4.68 -20.31
C GLY A 284 9.34 -4.46 -18.83
N LEU A 285 10.42 -5.03 -18.30
CA LEU A 285 10.87 -4.73 -16.94
C LEU A 285 11.41 -3.30 -16.80
N THR A 286 11.68 -2.60 -17.90
CA THR A 286 11.94 -1.15 -17.91
C THR A 286 10.65 -0.33 -17.89
N ALA A 287 9.52 -0.93 -17.50
CA ALA A 287 8.22 -0.27 -17.38
C ALA A 287 8.23 1.10 -16.67
N PRO A 288 9.06 1.34 -15.63
CA PRO A 288 9.16 2.68 -15.02
C PRO A 288 9.65 3.79 -15.96
N ASN A 289 10.18 3.47 -17.15
CA ASN A 289 10.42 4.46 -18.21
C ASN A 289 9.15 5.26 -18.55
N ASP A 290 7.98 4.62 -18.46
CA ASP A 290 6.69 5.29 -18.68
C ASP A 290 6.19 5.91 -17.36
N PRO A 291 5.97 7.23 -17.28
CA PRO A 291 5.51 7.87 -16.03
C PRO A 291 4.14 7.40 -15.54
N VAL A 292 3.35 6.76 -16.41
CA VAL A 292 2.08 6.13 -16.00
C VAL A 292 2.31 4.92 -15.08
N PHE A 293 3.51 4.32 -15.08
CA PHE A 293 3.91 3.24 -14.16
C PHE A 293 3.61 3.57 -12.70
N TYR A 294 3.94 4.78 -12.25
CA TYR A 294 3.80 5.14 -10.84
C TYR A 294 2.34 5.30 -10.42
N LEU A 295 1.47 5.81 -11.32
CA LEU A 295 0.03 5.89 -11.06
C LEU A 295 -0.62 4.50 -11.08
N HIS A 296 -0.14 3.62 -11.96
CA HIS A 296 -0.53 2.22 -11.99
C HIS A 296 -0.16 1.53 -10.67
N HIS A 297 1.10 1.58 -10.24
CA HIS A 297 1.49 0.94 -8.99
C HIS A 297 0.90 1.60 -7.73
N ALA A 298 0.55 2.89 -7.77
CA ALA A 298 -0.24 3.51 -6.71
C ALA A 298 -1.67 2.91 -6.62
N GLN A 299 -2.28 2.53 -7.75
CA GLN A 299 -3.56 1.80 -7.72
C GLN A 299 -3.39 0.34 -7.30
N VAL A 300 -2.31 -0.35 -7.71
CA VAL A 300 -1.98 -1.69 -7.18
C VAL A 300 -1.88 -1.63 -5.66
N ASP A 301 -1.13 -0.64 -5.15
CA ASP A 301 -0.95 -0.42 -3.73
C ASP A 301 -2.25 -0.07 -3.00
N ARG A 302 -3.11 0.76 -3.63
CA ARG A 302 -4.46 1.05 -3.13
C ARG A 302 -5.31 -0.21 -2.98
N LEU A 303 -5.27 -1.12 -3.95
CA LEU A 303 -6.03 -2.38 -3.86
C LEU A 303 -5.51 -3.28 -2.73
N TRP A 304 -4.19 -3.32 -2.51
CA TRP A 304 -3.64 -4.00 -1.34
C TRP A 304 -4.06 -3.34 -0.04
N TRP A 305 -4.01 -2.00 0.04
CA TRP A 305 -4.50 -1.26 1.19
C TRP A 305 -5.98 -1.57 1.48
N LEU A 306 -6.86 -1.55 0.46
CA LEU A 306 -8.28 -1.92 0.59
C LEU A 306 -8.46 -3.34 1.10
N TRP A 307 -7.65 -4.27 0.61
CA TRP A 307 -7.64 -5.65 1.10
C TRP A 307 -7.23 -5.71 2.57
N GLN A 308 -6.17 -4.99 2.99
CA GLN A 308 -5.76 -4.92 4.39
C GLN A 308 -6.86 -4.33 5.28
N GLN A 309 -7.56 -3.29 4.81
CA GLN A 309 -8.63 -2.62 5.56
C GLN A 309 -9.84 -3.51 5.91
N GLN A 310 -10.06 -4.62 5.19
CA GLN A 310 -11.14 -5.56 5.51
C GLN A 310 -10.91 -6.31 6.85
N ASP A 311 -9.66 -6.49 7.25
CA ASP A 311 -9.26 -7.07 8.55
C ASP A 311 -7.85 -6.59 8.90
N ILE A 312 -7.77 -5.32 9.34
CA ILE A 312 -6.50 -4.62 9.52
C ILE A 312 -5.58 -5.29 10.55
N GLU A 313 -6.14 -5.91 11.60
CA GLU A 313 -5.36 -6.53 12.67
C GLU A 313 -4.65 -7.81 12.22
N SER A 314 -5.27 -8.55 11.29
CA SER A 314 -4.74 -9.80 10.74
C SER A 314 -3.94 -9.56 9.47
N ARG A 315 -4.50 -8.84 8.49
CA ARG A 315 -3.96 -8.70 7.13
C ARG A 315 -2.73 -7.80 7.01
N THR A 316 -2.42 -6.99 8.02
CA THR A 316 -1.13 -6.27 8.11
C THR A 316 0.02 -7.16 8.58
N LYS A 317 -0.30 -8.34 9.14
CA LYS A 317 0.66 -9.33 9.64
C LYS A 317 0.76 -10.56 8.75
N THR A 318 0.05 -10.59 7.62
CA THR A 318 0.15 -11.67 6.65
C THR A 318 1.20 -11.34 5.59
N TYR A 319 2.13 -12.26 5.40
CA TYR A 319 3.13 -12.23 4.33
C TYR A 319 3.58 -13.66 4.08
N GLN A 320 3.11 -14.25 2.99
CA GLN A 320 3.30 -15.66 2.64
C GLN A 320 3.44 -15.80 1.12
N GLY A 321 4.00 -16.92 0.66
CA GLY A 321 4.27 -17.19 -0.74
C GLY A 321 5.77 -17.33 -1.04
N PRO A 322 6.13 -17.51 -2.32
CA PRO A 322 7.49 -17.77 -2.75
C PRO A 322 8.41 -16.58 -2.53
N ARG A 323 9.68 -16.81 -2.16
CA ARG A 323 10.68 -15.75 -1.95
C ARG A 323 11.23 -15.18 -3.25
N GLN A 324 11.17 -15.96 -4.33
CA GLN A 324 11.72 -15.61 -5.63
C GLN A 324 10.67 -15.74 -6.72
N ASN A 325 10.99 -15.17 -7.87
CA ASN A 325 10.12 -15.19 -9.04
C ASN A 325 9.89 -16.63 -9.53
N THR A 326 8.67 -17.12 -9.35
CA THR A 326 8.29 -18.50 -9.72
C THR A 326 8.30 -18.77 -11.22
N ARG A 327 8.27 -17.74 -12.07
CA ARG A 327 8.41 -17.92 -13.54
C ARG A 327 9.85 -18.21 -13.96
N VAL A 328 10.81 -17.83 -13.14
CA VAL A 328 12.24 -18.07 -13.37
C VAL A 328 12.68 -19.32 -12.60
N HIS A 329 12.19 -19.45 -11.37
CA HIS A 329 12.51 -20.52 -10.44
C HIS A 329 11.30 -21.43 -10.25
N ALA A 330 11.00 -22.25 -11.26
CA ALA A 330 9.80 -23.11 -11.28
C ALA A 330 9.74 -24.17 -10.16
N ASN A 331 10.85 -24.41 -9.45
CA ASN A 331 10.95 -25.34 -8.31
C ASN A 331 11.00 -24.62 -6.95
N GLU A 332 10.73 -23.31 -6.90
CA GLU A 332 10.72 -22.54 -5.66
C GLU A 332 9.60 -23.01 -4.73
N SER A 333 9.90 -23.13 -3.43
CA SER A 333 8.89 -23.44 -2.42
C SER A 333 7.93 -22.28 -2.25
N LEU A 334 6.62 -22.56 -2.28
CA LEU A 334 5.56 -21.59 -1.94
C LEU A 334 5.60 -21.18 -0.44
N SER A 335 6.33 -21.94 0.38
CA SER A 335 6.55 -21.65 1.79
C SER A 335 7.99 -21.17 2.03
N GLY A 336 8.15 -19.99 2.63
CA GLY A 336 9.49 -19.51 3.00
C GLY A 336 9.56 -18.03 3.34
N SER A 337 8.65 -17.21 2.83
CA SER A 337 8.64 -15.77 3.14
C SER A 337 8.29 -15.48 4.61
N SER A 338 8.87 -14.42 5.17
CA SER A 338 8.67 -13.95 6.53
C SER A 338 8.59 -12.42 6.59
N LEU A 339 7.85 -11.90 7.56
CA LEU A 339 7.79 -10.47 7.85
C LEU A 339 9.17 -9.85 8.20
N ASP A 340 10.14 -10.69 8.60
CA ASP A 340 11.52 -10.28 8.87
C ASP A 340 12.40 -10.24 7.62
N ASP A 341 11.91 -10.70 6.48
CA ASP A 341 12.64 -10.65 5.21
C ASP A 341 12.96 -9.19 4.84
N VAL A 342 14.10 -9.01 4.16
CA VAL A 342 14.60 -7.70 3.77
C VAL A 342 14.14 -7.37 2.34
N ILE A 343 13.61 -6.17 2.18
CA ILE A 343 13.28 -5.55 0.90
C ILE A 343 14.42 -4.59 0.52
N SER A 344 15.04 -4.85 -0.62
CA SER A 344 16.10 -4.03 -1.22
C SER A 344 15.55 -3.26 -2.42
N LEU A 345 15.85 -1.96 -2.51
CA LEU A 345 15.67 -1.17 -3.74
C LEU A 345 17.02 -0.87 -4.41
N GLY A 346 18.01 -1.72 -4.16
CA GLY A 346 19.41 -1.49 -4.50
C GLY A 346 19.89 -0.15 -3.95
N ASN A 347 20.42 0.70 -4.83
CA ASN A 347 21.00 1.99 -4.44
C ASN A 347 19.96 3.14 -4.38
N LEU A 348 18.67 2.88 -4.55
CA LEU A 348 17.64 3.94 -4.45
C LEU A 348 17.31 4.32 -3.01
N SER A 349 17.44 3.37 -2.08
CA SER A 349 17.13 3.58 -0.67
C SER A 349 17.77 2.51 0.18
N GLU A 350 17.84 2.76 1.49
CA GLU A 350 18.32 1.78 2.45
C GLU A 350 17.39 0.55 2.50
N PRO A 351 17.93 -0.66 2.76
CA PRO A 351 17.09 -1.85 2.89
C PRO A 351 16.19 -1.77 4.14
N VAL A 352 14.97 -2.27 4.02
CA VAL A 352 13.96 -2.27 5.10
C VAL A 352 13.38 -3.66 5.30
N ARG A 353 12.82 -3.96 6.46
CA ARG A 353 12.08 -5.21 6.68
C ARG A 353 10.64 -5.11 6.21
N VAL A 354 10.07 -6.23 5.78
CA VAL A 354 8.68 -6.29 5.30
C VAL A 354 7.71 -5.73 6.35
N HIS A 355 7.87 -6.05 7.64
CA HIS A 355 6.97 -5.55 8.69
C HIS A 355 6.97 -4.01 8.84
N GLU A 356 8.05 -3.34 8.43
CA GLU A 356 8.15 -1.87 8.47
C GLU A 356 7.31 -1.21 7.36
N ILE A 357 7.02 -1.95 6.28
CA ILE A 357 6.19 -1.54 5.16
C ILE A 357 4.72 -1.95 5.37
N THR A 358 4.47 -3.18 5.87
CA THR A 358 3.10 -3.70 6.02
C THR A 358 2.34 -3.08 7.19
N GLY A 359 3.05 -2.65 8.24
CA GLY A 359 2.49 -2.07 9.46
C GLY A 359 2.51 -0.54 9.53
N SER A 360 2.71 0.15 8.40
CA SER A 360 2.73 1.62 8.28
C SER A 360 3.82 2.35 9.08
N VAL A 361 4.96 1.71 9.40
CA VAL A 361 6.04 2.35 10.16
C VAL A 361 6.84 3.33 9.28
N ILE A 362 7.20 2.88 8.08
CA ILE A 362 7.94 3.69 7.09
C ILE A 362 6.96 4.30 6.07
N VAL A 363 5.85 3.61 5.83
CA VAL A 363 4.94 3.91 4.73
C VAL A 363 3.51 4.06 5.25
N ASP A 364 3.14 5.26 5.71
CA ASP A 364 1.79 5.56 6.20
C ASP A 364 1.00 6.38 5.17
N TYR A 365 0.20 5.67 4.36
CA TYR A 365 -0.66 6.26 3.33
C TYR A 365 -2.13 5.98 3.60
N ASP A 366 -2.94 6.98 3.27
CA ASP A 366 -4.38 6.88 3.18
C ASP A 366 -4.80 7.14 1.72
N TYR A 367 -5.85 6.46 1.27
CA TYR A 367 -6.33 6.56 -0.10
C TYR A 367 -7.72 7.19 -0.12
N VAL A 368 -7.87 8.32 -0.81
CA VAL A 368 -9.16 8.99 -0.93
C VAL A 368 -10.07 8.16 -1.84
N LEU A 369 -11.10 7.53 -1.26
CA LEU A 369 -12.02 6.67 -2.00
C LEU A 369 -13.05 7.51 -2.78
N THR A 370 -12.87 7.56 -4.09
CA THR A 370 -13.76 8.27 -5.03
C THR A 370 -14.98 7.44 -5.42
N ASP A 371 -14.83 6.11 -5.46
CA ASP A 371 -15.92 5.17 -5.75
C ASP A 371 -16.25 4.29 -4.52
N ARG A 372 -17.48 4.42 -4.03
CA ARG A 372 -17.98 3.63 -2.90
C ARG A 372 -18.19 2.15 -3.23
N ARG A 373 -18.17 1.76 -4.51
CA ARG A 373 -18.32 0.35 -4.94
C ARG A 373 -17.09 -0.51 -4.67
N LEU A 374 -15.93 0.11 -4.47
CA LEU A 374 -14.69 -0.54 -4.00
C LEU A 374 -14.48 -0.33 -2.50
N ASN A 375 -15.44 0.26 -1.79
CA ASN A 375 -15.31 0.52 -0.37
C ASN A 375 -15.70 -0.75 0.42
N PRO A 376 -14.77 -1.41 1.14
CA PRO A 376 -15.08 -2.59 1.94
C PRO A 376 -16.00 -2.27 3.15
N TYR A 377 -16.27 -0.99 3.42
CA TYR A 377 -17.11 -0.54 4.54
C TYR A 377 -18.59 -0.30 4.17
N VAL A 378 -19.02 -0.59 2.93
CA VAL A 378 -20.42 -0.40 2.49
C VAL A 378 -21.04 -1.69 1.96
#